data_AF-A0A523WP09-F1
#
_entry.id   AF-A0A523WP09-F1
#
_cell.length_a   1.000
_cell.length_b   1.000
_cell.length_c   1.000
_cell.angle_alpha   90.00
_cell.angle_beta   90.00
_cell.angle_gamma   90.00
#
_symmetry.space_group_name_H-M   'P 1'
#
loop_
_entity.id
_entity.type
_entity.pdbx_description
1 polymer ?
#
loop_
_entity_poly.entity_id
_entity_poly.type
_entity_poly.pdbx_seq_one_letter_code
_entity_poly.pdbx_strand_id
1 'polypeptide(L)'
;MNITLDYLRGHRSWLVKNFRVWGDYFSVEASIVFTESASGAKRILLGRAFLGGLNQEVSFSDLFDYKGNPLPDTITTPKVIILAKNEVRCFQVGSENQTGFRIAKDEASKTGLVDLWVVEMS
;
A
#
# COMPACT_ATOMS: atom_id res chain seq x y z
N MET A 1 35.27 -8.39 9.46
CA MET A 1 34.08 -8.36 8.58
C MET A 1 34.58 -8.26 7.15
N ASN A 2 34.21 -9.20 6.27
CA ASN A 2 34.77 -9.31 4.91
C ASN A 2 33.74 -8.80 3.90
N ILE A 3 33.96 -7.56 3.44
CA ILE A 3 33.05 -6.74 2.63
C ILE A 3 32.65 -7.45 1.32
N THR A 4 33.51 -8.35 0.84
CA THR A 4 33.35 -9.13 -0.39
C THR A 4 32.38 -10.31 -0.27
N LEU A 5 31.96 -10.73 0.93
CA LEU A 5 30.92 -11.76 1.07
C LEU A 5 29.53 -11.15 1.32
N ASP A 6 29.47 -9.91 1.80
CA ASP A 6 28.21 -9.25 2.12
C ASP A 6 27.41 -8.88 0.84
N TYR A 7 28.05 -8.65 -0.32
CA TYR A 7 27.33 -8.42 -1.58
C TYR A 7 26.66 -9.70 -2.15
N LEU A 8 27.12 -10.88 -1.75
CA LEU A 8 26.52 -12.17 -2.14
C LEU A 8 25.30 -12.52 -1.29
N ARG A 9 25.11 -11.83 -0.16
CA ARG A 9 23.86 -11.87 0.59
C ARG A 9 22.85 -11.02 -0.17
N GLY A 10 22.24 -11.62 -1.19
CA GLY A 10 21.11 -11.01 -1.86
C GLY A 10 20.10 -10.50 -0.82
N HIS A 11 19.57 -9.29 -1.05
CA HIS A 11 18.52 -8.74 -0.21
C HIS A 11 17.43 -9.80 0.00
N ARG A 12 17.07 -10.05 1.26
CA ARG A 12 16.00 -10.99 1.58
C ARG A 12 14.73 -10.44 0.95
N SER A 13 14.14 -11.20 0.06
CA SER A 13 12.91 -10.79 -0.63
C SER A 13 11.97 -11.96 -0.82
N TRP A 14 10.69 -11.64 -0.84
CA TRP A 14 9.60 -12.61 -0.89
C TRP A 14 8.56 -12.12 -1.89
N LEU A 15 8.08 -13.03 -2.72
CA LEU A 15 6.98 -12.77 -3.64
C LEU A 15 5.74 -13.47 -3.13
N VAL A 16 4.73 -12.71 -2.70
CA VAL A 16 3.41 -13.21 -2.32
C VAL A 16 2.50 -13.09 -3.54
N LYS A 17 1.91 -14.20 -3.97
CA LYS A 17 1.07 -14.23 -5.17
C LYS A 17 -0.41 -14.12 -4.85
N ASN A 18 -1.17 -13.52 -5.76
CA ASN A 18 -2.64 -13.47 -5.76
C ASN A 18 -3.23 -12.88 -4.48
N PHE A 19 -2.56 -11.87 -3.91
CA PHE A 19 -3.05 -11.17 -2.75
C PHE A 19 -4.33 -10.38 -3.09
N ARG A 20 -5.37 -10.58 -2.27
CA ARG A 20 -6.66 -9.91 -2.43
C ARG A 20 -6.72 -8.68 -1.54
N VAL A 21 -6.90 -7.52 -2.16
CA VAL A 21 -7.06 -6.24 -1.48
C VAL A 21 -8.56 -5.96 -1.36
N TRP A 22 -9.05 -5.94 -0.12
CA TRP A 22 -10.43 -5.56 0.20
C TRP A 22 -10.50 -4.20 0.90
N GLY A 23 -9.38 -3.70 1.44
CA GLY A 23 -9.36 -2.42 2.12
C GLY A 23 -9.64 -1.25 1.18
N ASP A 24 -10.43 -0.27 1.63
CA ASP A 24 -10.84 0.89 0.87
C ASP A 24 -10.15 2.15 1.38
N TYR A 25 -9.59 2.95 0.47
CA TYR A 25 -8.91 4.19 0.84
C TYR A 25 -9.89 5.27 1.32
N PHE A 26 -11.14 5.22 0.83
CA PHE A 26 -12.22 6.14 1.21
C PHE A 26 -13.58 5.44 1.13
N SER A 27 -14.52 5.85 1.98
CA SER A 27 -15.93 5.38 1.91
C SER A 27 -16.81 6.32 1.11
N VAL A 28 -16.46 7.61 1.06
CA VAL A 28 -17.20 8.64 0.32
C VAL A 28 -16.20 9.61 -0.32
N GLU A 29 -16.44 9.97 -1.58
CA GLU A 29 -15.80 11.09 -2.24
C GLU A 29 -16.79 12.27 -2.29
N ALA A 30 -16.48 13.35 -1.55
CA ALA A 30 -17.31 14.55 -1.55
C ALA A 30 -16.73 15.58 -2.53
N SER A 31 -17.54 16.04 -3.49
CA SER A 31 -17.22 17.23 -4.29
C SER A 31 -17.51 18.47 -3.46
N ILE A 32 -16.50 19.31 -3.25
CA ILE A 32 -16.62 20.54 -2.45
C ILE A 32 -16.43 21.75 -3.38
N VAL A 33 -17.31 22.73 -3.23
CA VAL A 33 -17.22 24.02 -3.91
C VAL A 33 -16.97 25.10 -2.86
N PHE A 34 -15.86 25.82 -2.97
CA PHE A 34 -15.60 27.02 -2.16
C PHE A 34 -15.79 28.26 -3.01
N THR A 35 -16.41 29.28 -2.43
CA THR A 35 -16.51 30.61 -3.02
C THR A 35 -15.78 31.59 -2.12
N GLU A 36 -14.85 32.35 -2.69
CA GLU A 36 -14.14 33.40 -1.98
C GLU A 36 -14.52 34.75 -2.57
N SER A 37 -14.81 35.71 -1.67
CA SER A 37 -15.03 37.11 -2.02
C SER A 37 -14.15 37.97 -1.13
N ALA A 38 -12.93 38.23 -1.60
CA ALA A 38 -11.96 39.12 -0.95
C ALA A 38 -11.57 40.23 -1.93
N SER A 39 -11.58 41.48 -1.46
CA SER A 39 -11.10 42.66 -2.20
C SER A 39 -11.66 42.82 -3.63
N GLY A 40 -12.94 42.49 -3.84
CA GLY A 40 -13.62 42.63 -5.14
C GLY A 40 -13.38 41.51 -6.15
N ALA A 41 -12.51 40.54 -5.85
CA ALA A 41 -12.30 39.35 -6.67
C ALA A 41 -13.22 38.20 -6.24
N LYS A 42 -13.83 37.51 -7.21
CA LYS A 42 -14.62 36.30 -6.99
C LYS A 42 -13.85 35.09 -7.50
N ARG A 43 -13.65 34.09 -6.64
CA ARG A 43 -13.01 32.82 -7.01
C ARG A 43 -13.90 31.64 -6.66
N ILE A 44 -13.99 30.68 -7.58
CA ILE A 44 -14.58 29.35 -7.33
C ILE A 44 -13.42 28.36 -7.25
N LEU A 45 -13.36 27.60 -6.15
CA LEU A 45 -12.41 26.50 -5.99
C LEU A 45 -13.18 25.19 -5.95
N LEU A 46 -12.72 24.21 -6.73
CA LEU A 46 -13.24 22.85 -6.70
C LEU A 46 -12.26 21.99 -5.90
N GLY A 47 -12.76 21.34 -4.86
CA GLY A 47 -12.01 20.42 -4.03
C GLY A 47 -12.66 19.05 -4.00
N ARG A 48 -11.86 18.04 -3.64
CA ARG A 48 -12.35 16.70 -3.32
C ARG A 48 -11.89 16.36 -1.91
N ALA A 49 -12.80 15.82 -1.10
CA ALA A 49 -12.46 15.26 0.20
C ALA A 49 -12.76 13.77 0.21
N PHE A 50 -11.75 12.99 0.59
CA PHE A 50 -11.87 11.57 0.87
C PHE A 50 -12.30 11.41 2.33
N LEU A 51 -13.47 10.82 2.55
CA LEU A 51 -14.02 10.59 3.90
C LEU A 51 -14.20 9.10 4.15
N GLY A 52 -13.80 8.65 5.34
CA GLY A 52 -13.87 7.24 5.74
C GLY A 52 -12.81 6.37 5.05
N GLY A 53 -13.09 5.07 4.92
CA GLY A 53 -12.14 4.07 4.45
C GLY A 53 -11.83 3.02 5.52
N LEU A 54 -11.77 1.76 5.11
CA LEU A 54 -11.33 0.64 5.94
C LEU A 54 -10.00 0.15 5.36
N ASN A 55 -8.90 0.78 5.76
CA ASN A 55 -7.58 0.32 5.35
C ASN A 55 -7.37 -1.12 5.80
N GLN A 56 -6.82 -1.95 4.92
CA GLN A 56 -6.48 -3.32 5.25
C GLN A 56 -5.08 -3.34 5.87
N GLU A 57 -5.02 -3.65 7.16
CA GLU A 57 -3.76 -3.91 7.87
C GLU A 57 -3.34 -5.36 7.60
N VAL A 58 -2.06 -5.55 7.26
CA VAL A 58 -1.51 -6.84 6.86
C VAL A 58 -0.25 -7.10 7.68
N SER A 59 -0.24 -8.17 8.45
CA SER A 59 0.94 -8.64 9.18
C SER A 59 1.81 -9.50 8.27
N PHE A 60 3.13 -9.40 8.38
CA PHE A 60 4.02 -10.28 7.61
C PHE A 60 3.89 -11.75 8.02
N SER A 61 3.55 -12.02 9.29
CA SER A 61 3.28 -13.36 9.82
C SER A 61 2.15 -14.09 9.10
N ASP A 62 1.23 -13.35 8.48
CA ASP A 62 0.05 -13.92 7.82
C ASP A 62 0.31 -14.24 6.34
N LEU A 63 1.51 -13.93 5.84
CA LEU A 63 1.86 -14.04 4.42
C LEU A 63 2.72 -15.26 4.14
N PHE A 64 2.51 -15.81 2.94
CA PHE A 64 3.28 -16.92 2.40
C PHE A 64 3.89 -16.52 1.07
N ASP A 65 5.15 -16.90 0.86
CA ASP A 65 5.81 -16.72 -0.42
C ASP A 65 5.20 -17.64 -1.50
N TYR A 66 5.60 -17.44 -2.76
CA TYR A 66 5.12 -18.22 -3.89
C TYR A 66 5.46 -19.73 -3.81
N LYS A 67 6.36 -20.14 -2.91
CA LYS A 67 6.71 -21.53 -2.64
C LYS A 67 5.91 -22.10 -1.47
N GLY A 68 5.12 -21.29 -0.77
CA GLY A 68 4.33 -21.68 0.39
C GLY A 68 5.10 -21.57 1.73
N ASN A 69 6.25 -20.90 1.77
CA ASN A 69 6.94 -20.65 3.03
C ASN A 69 6.35 -19.42 3.73
N PRO A 70 6.13 -19.46 5.06
CA PRO A 70 5.70 -18.28 5.80
C PRO A 70 6.79 -17.20 5.74
N LEU A 71 6.36 -15.94 5.68
CA LEU A 71 7.25 -14.80 5.86
C LEU A 71 7.61 -14.65 7.35
N PRO A 72 8.74 -14.01 7.68
CA PRO A 72 9.09 -13.70 9.05
C PRO A 72 8.09 -12.72 9.69
N ASP A 73 7.81 -12.88 10.98
CA ASP A 73 6.94 -11.97 11.74
C ASP A 73 7.48 -10.52 11.77
N THR A 74 8.81 -10.38 11.69
CA THR A 74 9.50 -9.09 11.64
C THR A 74 10.50 -9.05 10.49
N ILE A 75 10.42 -8.00 9.68
CA ILE A 75 11.33 -7.70 8.57
C ILE A 75 11.98 -6.34 8.84
N THR A 76 13.30 -6.26 8.73
CA THR A 76 14.05 -5.01 8.98
C THR A 76 13.91 -4.07 7.79
N THR A 77 13.47 -2.83 8.03
CA THR A 77 13.30 -1.80 6.98
C THR A 77 12.56 -2.34 5.73
N PRO A 78 11.34 -2.87 5.89
CA PRO A 78 10.65 -3.53 4.80
C PRO A 78 10.21 -2.52 3.75
N LYS A 79 10.24 -2.96 2.49
CA LYS A 79 9.57 -2.30 1.38
C LYS A 79 8.63 -3.24 0.67
N VAL A 80 7.40 -2.79 0.47
CA VAL A 80 6.34 -3.57 -0.19
C VAL A 80 6.04 -2.94 -1.54
N ILE A 81 6.39 -3.66 -2.60
CA ILE A 81 6.13 -3.27 -3.97
C ILE A 81 4.87 -4.00 -4.44
N ILE A 82 3.87 -3.22 -4.86
CA ILE A 82 2.58 -3.75 -5.31
C ILE A 82 2.63 -3.94 -6.83
N LEU A 83 2.40 -5.18 -7.27
CA LEU A 83 2.36 -5.56 -8.68
C LEU A 83 0.91 -5.82 -9.07
N ALA A 84 0.30 -4.90 -9.82
CA ALA A 84 -1.10 -4.98 -10.22
C ALA A 84 -1.36 -6.19 -11.14
N LYS A 85 -2.46 -6.92 -10.91
CA LYS A 85 -2.90 -8.05 -11.74
C LYS A 85 -4.30 -7.90 -12.31
N ASN A 86 -5.03 -6.90 -11.86
CA ASN A 86 -6.29 -6.48 -12.46
C ASN A 86 -6.33 -4.95 -12.58
N GLU A 87 -7.43 -4.45 -13.12
CA GLU A 87 -7.64 -3.02 -13.39
C GLU A 87 -7.86 -2.17 -12.13
N VAL A 88 -8.05 -2.80 -10.96
CA VAL A 88 -8.29 -2.11 -9.70
C VAL A 88 -6.97 -1.63 -9.12
N ARG A 89 -6.82 -0.31 -9.02
CA ARG A 89 -5.59 0.28 -8.51
C ARG A 89 -5.50 0.09 -7.00
N CYS A 90 -4.50 -0.66 -6.59
CA CYS A 90 -4.15 -0.88 -5.19
C CYS A 90 -2.86 -0.14 -4.85
N PHE A 91 -2.78 0.36 -3.64
CA PHE A 91 -1.63 1.12 -3.18
C PHE A 91 -1.45 1.01 -1.67
N GLN A 92 -0.21 1.24 -1.24
CA GLN A 92 0.12 1.26 0.17
C GLN A 92 -0.40 2.54 0.82
N VAL A 93 -0.94 2.41 2.03
CA VAL A 93 -1.42 3.54 2.84
C VAL A 93 -0.41 3.80 3.95
N GLY A 94 0.24 4.96 3.90
CA GLY A 94 1.30 5.30 4.83
C GLY A 94 2.58 4.49 4.60
N SER A 95 3.37 4.31 5.65
CA SER A 95 4.65 3.59 5.60
C SER A 95 4.54 2.18 6.15
N GLU A 96 5.39 1.29 5.65
CA GLU A 96 5.60 -0.03 6.23
C GLU A 96 6.25 0.09 7.62
N ASN A 97 5.91 -0.83 8.51
CA ASN A 97 6.61 -1.01 9.78
C ASN A 97 7.26 -2.39 9.81
N GLN A 98 8.03 -2.70 10.85
CA GLN A 98 8.78 -3.96 10.91
C GLN A 98 7.88 -5.21 10.91
N THR A 99 6.62 -5.08 11.32
CA THR A 99 5.68 -6.20 11.49
C THR A 99 4.66 -6.33 10.37
N GLY A 100 4.52 -5.32 9.51
CA GLY A 100 3.48 -5.29 8.49
C GLY A 100 3.35 -3.95 7.77
N PHE A 101 2.22 -3.79 7.09
CA PHE A 101 1.91 -2.61 6.29
C PHE A 101 0.40 -2.45 6.16
N ARG A 102 -0.02 -1.34 5.54
CA ARG A 102 -1.42 -1.08 5.21
C ARG A 102 -1.59 -0.92 3.72
N ILE A 103 -2.63 -1.52 3.17
CA ILE A 103 -2.93 -1.48 1.74
C ILE A 103 -4.40 -1.15 1.54
N ALA A 104 -4.70 -0.45 0.46
CA ALA A 104 -6.06 -0.11 0.07
C ALA A 104 -6.21 -0.06 -1.45
N LYS A 105 -7.46 0.02 -1.90
CA LYS A 105 -7.85 0.26 -3.29
C LYS A 105 -8.66 1.55 -3.43
N ASP A 106 -8.69 2.10 -4.64
CA ASP A 106 -9.45 3.31 -4.97
C ASP A 106 -10.89 3.03 -5.43
N GLU A 107 -11.22 1.81 -5.82
CA GLU A 107 -12.56 1.42 -6.27
C GLU A 107 -13.26 0.49 -5.26
N ALA A 108 -14.15 1.05 -4.45
CA ALA A 108 -14.84 0.34 -3.36
C ALA A 108 -15.64 -0.90 -3.82
N SER A 109 -16.26 -0.82 -5.00
CA SER A 109 -17.14 -1.87 -5.54
C SER A 109 -16.42 -3.09 -6.10
N LYS A 110 -15.10 -3.03 -6.32
CA LYS A 110 -14.32 -4.13 -6.90
C LYS A 110 -13.27 -4.65 -5.93
N THR A 111 -12.86 -5.91 -6.10
CA THR A 111 -11.73 -6.47 -5.35
C THR A 111 -10.42 -6.21 -6.09
N GLY A 112 -9.41 -5.73 -5.38
CA GLY A 112 -8.05 -5.61 -5.90
C GLY A 112 -7.35 -6.96 -5.93
N LEU A 113 -6.69 -7.29 -7.04
CA LEU A 113 -5.85 -8.48 -7.15
C LEU A 113 -4.43 -8.05 -7.51
N VAL A 114 -3.47 -8.38 -6.65
CA VAL A 114 -2.07 -7.99 -6.82
C VAL A 114 -1.14 -9.14 -6.44
N ASP A 115 0.09 -9.09 -6.92
CA ASP A 115 1.20 -9.78 -6.26
C ASP A 115 1.93 -8.75 -5.38
N LEU A 116 2.48 -9.18 -4.25
CA LEU A 116 3.28 -8.33 -3.37
C LEU A 116 4.72 -8.79 -3.44
N TRP A 117 5.63 -7.88 -3.77
CA TRP A 117 7.06 -8.13 -3.65
C TRP A 117 7.59 -7.40 -2.42
N VAL A 118 7.87 -8.17 -1.38
CA VAL A 118 8.38 -7.69 -0.10
C VAL A 118 9.89 -7.81 -0.10
N VAL A 119 10.59 -6.72 0.24
CA VAL A 119 12.06 -6.66 0.24
C VAL A 119 12.54 -6.11 1.58
N GLU A 120 13.54 -6.75 2.18
CA GLU A 120 14.27 -6.27 3.35
C GLU A 120 15.41 -5.35 2.90
N MET A 121 15.31 -4.06 3.21
CA MET A 121 16.31 -3.06 2.83
C MET A 121 17.36 -2.95 3.96
N SER A 122 18.56 -3.47 3.73
CA SER A 122 19.69 -3.41 4.67
C SER A 122 20.23 -2.00 4.86
#